data_AF-A0A8H8SZT7-F1
#
_entry.id   AF-A0A8H8SZT7-F1
#
_cell.length_a   1.000
_cell.length_b   1.000
_cell.length_c   1.000
_cell.angle_alpha   90.00
_cell.angle_beta   90.00
_cell.angle_gamma   90.00
#
_symmetry.space_group_name_H-M   'P 1'
#
loop_
_entity.id
_entity.type
_entity.pdbx_description
1 polymer ?
#
loop_
_entity_poly.entity_id
_entity_poly.type
_entity_poly.pdbx_seq_one_letter_code
_entity_poly.pdbx_strand_id
1 'polypeptide(L)'
;MGVPYPGATWIDGANWAGYLTTQYNRSKLLTFDYAIGGNTVQGVRNQIMGDFLSTRGAGHKPHYAPWTASDSLFACFVGINDLNTHAPINPTINELFDLYETLYRVGARNFLFVSVPPITAPHLAPTPHSEHVSIYGIQD
;
A
#
# COMPACT_ATOMS: atom_id res chain seq x y z
N MET A 1 7.72 2.67 16.75
CA MET A 1 7.25 1.86 15.62
C MET A 1 6.62 2.82 14.63
N GLY A 2 7.12 2.83 13.39
CA GLY A 2 6.78 3.82 12.35
C GLY A 2 7.95 4.78 12.07
N VAL A 3 8.10 5.17 10.80
CA VAL A 3 8.99 6.28 10.40
C VAL A 3 8.33 7.62 10.71
N PRO A 4 9.10 8.70 10.96
CA PRO A 4 8.53 10.04 11.06
C PRO A 4 7.77 10.41 9.79
N TYR A 5 6.55 10.96 9.94
CA TYR A 5 5.77 11.48 8.82
C TYR A 5 6.56 12.54 8.03
N PRO A 6 6.50 12.57 6.68
CA PRO A 6 5.69 11.72 5.79
C PRO A 6 6.40 10.43 5.31
N GLY A 7 7.46 10.01 5.99
CA GLY A 7 8.33 8.93 5.53
C GLY A 7 9.19 9.35 4.33
N ALA A 8 9.67 8.36 3.57
CA ALA A 8 10.39 8.59 2.32
C ALA A 8 9.40 8.54 1.14
N THR A 9 9.24 9.68 0.47
CA THR A 9 8.30 9.86 -0.65
C THR A 9 9.03 10.23 -1.93
N TRP A 10 8.40 9.95 -3.08
CA TRP A 10 8.91 10.35 -4.42
C TRP A 10 8.55 11.79 -4.81
N ILE A 11 7.98 12.52 -3.86
CA ILE A 11 7.63 13.92 -3.99
C ILE A 11 8.15 14.66 -2.76
N ASP A 12 8.32 15.97 -2.88
CA ASP A 12 8.75 16.85 -1.78
C ASP A 12 7.61 17.06 -0.76
N GLY A 13 7.20 16.00 -0.06
CA GLY A 13 6.16 16.02 0.96
C GLY A 13 5.24 14.81 0.95
N ALA A 14 4.05 14.96 1.55
CA ALA A 14 3.11 13.87 1.71
C ALA A 14 2.53 13.39 0.37
N ASN A 15 2.46 12.06 0.18
CA ASN A 15 1.75 11.47 -0.94
C ASN A 15 0.22 11.49 -0.72
N TRP A 16 -0.54 10.99 -1.71
CA TRP A 16 -2.01 10.95 -1.65
C TRP A 16 -2.54 10.26 -0.39
N ALA A 17 -1.91 9.16 0.06
CA ALA A 17 -2.26 8.48 1.29
C ALA A 17 -1.98 9.38 2.51
N GLY A 18 -0.81 10.01 2.57
CA GLY A 18 -0.46 10.95 3.63
C GLY A 18 -1.43 12.12 3.76
N TYR A 19 -1.89 12.69 2.63
CA TYR A 19 -2.92 13.73 2.63
C TYR A 19 -4.29 13.22 3.10
N LEU A 20 -4.69 12.01 2.67
CA LEU A 20 -5.91 11.38 3.17
C LEU A 20 -5.87 11.19 4.69
N THR A 21 -4.72 10.79 5.24
CA THR A 21 -4.57 10.52 6.68
C THR A 21 -4.53 11.79 7.54
N THR A 22 -3.89 12.86 7.04
CA THR A 22 -3.53 14.02 7.89
C THR A 22 -4.39 15.26 7.64
N GLN A 23 -4.82 15.50 6.41
CA GLN A 23 -5.55 16.72 6.04
C GLN A 23 -7.04 16.48 5.84
N TYR A 24 -7.40 15.36 5.23
CA TYR A 24 -8.79 15.04 4.88
C TYR A 24 -9.48 14.10 5.88
N ASN A 25 -8.74 13.61 6.86
CA ASN A 25 -9.25 12.71 7.88
C ASN A 25 -10.05 13.47 8.93
N ARG A 26 -11.39 13.43 8.84
CA ARG A 26 -12.29 14.04 9.82
C ARG A 26 -12.63 13.12 11.00
N SER A 27 -12.09 11.90 11.03
CA SER A 27 -12.27 10.91 12.10
C SER A 27 -10.92 10.27 12.48
N LYS A 28 -10.89 9.36 13.46
CA LYS A 28 -9.66 8.67 13.87
C LYS A 28 -9.32 7.49 12.94
N LEU A 29 -9.16 7.73 11.64
CA LEU A 29 -8.63 6.71 10.73
C LEU A 29 -7.12 6.56 10.91
N LEU A 30 -6.67 5.34 11.12
CA LEU A 30 -5.25 4.97 11.08
C LEU A 30 -4.88 4.55 9.66
N THR A 31 -3.67 4.86 9.23
CA THR A 31 -3.13 4.41 7.95
C THR A 31 -1.88 3.59 8.18
N PHE A 32 -1.93 2.33 7.73
CA PHE A 32 -0.79 1.42 7.71
C PHE A 32 -0.29 1.36 6.28
N ASP A 33 0.79 2.08 5.99
CA ASP A 33 1.37 2.17 4.66
C ASP A 33 2.50 1.14 4.53
N TYR A 34 2.21 0.10 3.74
CA TYR A 34 3.16 -0.93 3.36
C TYR A 34 3.79 -0.64 1.99
N ALA A 35 3.41 0.45 1.31
CA ALA A 35 3.87 0.73 -0.03
C ALA A 35 5.38 1.07 -0.04
N ILE A 36 6.06 0.56 -1.05
CA ILE A 36 7.47 0.79 -1.31
C ILE A 36 7.58 1.21 -2.77
N GLY A 37 8.22 2.35 -3.00
CA GLY A 37 8.37 2.85 -4.36
C GLY A 37 9.28 1.96 -5.20
N GLY A 38 8.93 1.82 -6.47
CA GLY A 38 9.62 0.92 -7.39
C GLY A 38 9.10 -0.53 -7.38
N ASN A 39 8.24 -0.90 -6.42
CA ASN A 39 7.69 -2.25 -6.38
C ASN A 39 6.76 -2.56 -7.56
N THR A 40 6.89 -3.80 -8.03
CA THR A 40 5.98 -4.49 -8.94
C THR A 40 4.94 -5.30 -8.15
N VAL A 41 4.06 -6.06 -8.82
CA VAL A 41 3.12 -6.97 -8.13
C VAL A 41 3.86 -8.01 -7.25
N GLN A 42 5.07 -8.42 -7.63
CA GLN A 42 5.92 -9.28 -6.78
C GLN A 42 6.32 -8.59 -5.47
N GLY A 43 6.56 -7.28 -5.49
CA GLY A 43 6.77 -6.50 -4.27
C GLY A 43 5.52 -6.44 -3.39
N VAL A 44 4.33 -6.33 -4.00
CA VAL A 44 3.04 -6.38 -3.27
C VAL A 44 2.85 -7.73 -2.59
N ARG A 45 3.27 -8.83 -3.21
CA ARG A 45 3.30 -10.15 -2.57
C ARG A 45 4.13 -10.13 -1.30
N ASN A 46 5.33 -9.56 -1.34
CA ASN A 46 6.19 -9.46 -0.16
C ASN A 46 5.57 -8.59 0.93
N GLN A 47 4.95 -7.46 0.57
CA GLN A 47 4.25 -6.58 1.52
C GLN A 47 3.07 -7.29 2.19
N ILE A 48 2.28 -8.05 1.44
CA ILE A 48 1.13 -8.79 1.99
C ILE A 48 1.62 -9.95 2.86
N MET A 49 2.49 -10.80 2.35
CA MET A 49 2.88 -12.05 3.01
C MET A 49 3.92 -11.83 4.12
N GLY A 50 4.89 -10.95 3.86
CA GLY A 50 6.06 -10.71 4.71
C GLY A 50 5.86 -9.63 5.75
N ASP A 51 5.01 -8.62 5.50
CA ASP A 51 4.80 -7.51 6.43
C ASP A 51 3.41 -7.53 7.05
N PHE A 52 2.35 -7.45 6.23
CA PHE A 52 0.96 -7.39 6.70
C PHE A 52 0.53 -8.68 7.40
N LEU A 53 0.83 -9.84 6.84
CA LEU A 53 0.58 -11.16 7.43
C LEU A 53 1.74 -11.68 8.27
N SER A 54 2.73 -10.84 8.59
CA SER A 54 3.76 -11.23 9.55
C SER A 54 3.16 -11.46 10.94
N THR A 55 3.91 -12.15 11.82
CA THR A 55 3.51 -12.37 13.22
C THR A 55 3.25 -11.08 14.00
N ARG A 56 3.83 -9.96 13.52
CA ARG A 56 3.64 -8.63 14.11
C ARG A 56 2.80 -7.71 13.24
N GLY A 57 2.30 -8.16 12.09
CA GLY A 57 1.60 -7.35 11.11
C GLY A 57 0.12 -7.12 11.43
N ALA A 58 -0.48 -6.13 10.78
CA ALA A 58 -1.88 -5.78 11.01
C ALA A 58 -2.88 -6.85 10.54
N GLY A 59 -2.46 -7.79 9.68
CA GLY A 59 -3.32 -8.85 9.16
C GLY A 59 -3.82 -9.83 10.24
N HIS A 60 -3.08 -9.93 11.35
CA HIS A 60 -3.49 -10.69 12.53
C HIS A 60 -4.39 -9.91 13.50
N LYS A 61 -4.77 -8.67 13.16
CA LYS A 61 -5.63 -7.78 13.97
C LYS A 61 -5.15 -7.64 15.42
N PRO A 62 -3.88 -7.30 15.65
CA PRO A 62 -3.36 -7.11 17.00
C PRO A 62 -4.08 -5.93 17.69
N HIS A 63 -3.99 -5.85 19.02
CA HIS A 63 -4.66 -4.81 19.81
C HIS A 63 -4.35 -3.37 19.36
N TYR A 64 -3.18 -3.13 18.76
CA TYR A 64 -2.80 -1.80 18.25
C TYR A 64 -3.38 -1.49 16.85
N ALA A 65 -3.90 -2.49 16.13
CA ALA A 65 -4.53 -2.37 14.83
C ALA A 65 -5.79 -3.27 14.73
N PRO A 66 -6.81 -3.06 15.59
CA PRO A 66 -8.02 -3.86 15.56
C PRO A 66 -8.92 -3.35 14.43
N TRP A 67 -9.02 -4.11 13.35
CA TRP A 67 -9.87 -3.77 12.21
C TRP A 67 -10.88 -4.88 11.90
N THR A 68 -12.00 -4.47 11.32
CA THR A 68 -13.11 -5.30 10.87
C THR A 68 -13.40 -5.04 9.40
N ALA A 69 -14.25 -5.87 8.79
CA ALA A 69 -14.70 -5.67 7.43
C ALA A 69 -15.42 -4.32 7.21
N SER A 70 -16.03 -3.73 8.23
CA SER A 70 -16.82 -2.49 8.12
C SER A 70 -16.03 -1.21 8.37
N ASP A 71 -14.84 -1.29 8.99
CA ASP A 71 -14.03 -0.13 9.37
C ASP A 71 -12.65 -0.06 8.69
N SER A 72 -12.40 -0.94 7.72
CA SER A 72 -11.14 -1.01 6.98
C SER A 72 -11.32 -0.81 5.48
N LEU A 73 -10.32 -0.19 4.86
CA LEU A 73 -10.18 -0.06 3.41
C LEU A 73 -8.78 -0.52 3.01
N PHE A 74 -8.71 -1.40 2.01
CA PHE A 74 -7.47 -1.91 1.44
C PHE A 74 -7.24 -1.26 0.09
N ALA A 75 -6.27 -0.36 0.00
CA ALA A 75 -5.95 0.37 -1.22
C ALA A 75 -4.64 -0.12 -1.83
N CYS A 76 -4.60 -0.29 -3.15
CA CYS A 76 -3.37 -0.58 -3.88
C CYS A 76 -3.26 0.29 -5.12
N PHE A 77 -2.05 0.81 -5.34
CA PHE A 77 -1.67 1.51 -6.54
C PHE A 77 -0.33 0.93 -7.02
N VAL A 78 -0.41 -0.04 -7.93
CA VAL A 78 0.73 -0.78 -8.48
C VAL A 78 0.55 -0.95 -9.99
N GLY A 79 1.63 -1.29 -10.70
CA GLY A 79 1.58 -1.66 -12.12
C GLY A 79 2.49 -0.82 -13.02
N ILE A 80 2.83 0.41 -12.64
CA ILE A 80 3.72 1.24 -13.49
C ILE A 80 5.12 0.64 -13.61
N ASN A 81 5.65 0.06 -12.53
CA ASN A 81 6.95 -0.62 -12.54
C ASN A 81 6.88 -1.95 -13.31
N ASP A 82 5.76 -2.69 -13.20
CA ASP A 82 5.52 -3.89 -13.99
C ASP A 82 5.58 -3.57 -15.50
N LEU A 83 4.91 -2.49 -15.93
CA LEU A 83 4.98 -2.01 -17.32
C LEU A 83 6.40 -1.59 -17.73
N ASN A 84 7.13 -0.86 -16.88
CA ASN A 84 8.52 -0.46 -17.16
C ASN A 84 9.45 -1.67 -17.34
N THR A 85 9.18 -2.77 -16.62
CA THR A 85 9.93 -4.03 -16.76
C THR A 85 9.38 -4.95 -17.86
N HIS A 86 8.36 -4.54 -18.61
CA HIS A 86 7.69 -5.33 -19.65
C HIS A 86 7.11 -6.65 -19.12
N ALA A 87 6.60 -6.65 -17.90
CA ALA A 87 5.95 -7.82 -17.30
C ALA A 87 4.70 -8.24 -18.12
N PRO A 88 4.39 -9.54 -18.20
CA PRO A 88 3.24 -10.03 -18.94
C PRO A 88 1.93 -9.63 -18.24
N ILE A 89 1.07 -8.87 -18.95
CA ILE A 89 -0.11 -8.23 -18.37
C ILE A 89 -1.07 -9.22 -17.68
N ASN A 90 -1.53 -10.26 -18.39
CA ASN A 90 -2.55 -11.16 -17.85
C ASN A 90 -2.05 -11.95 -16.62
N PRO A 91 -0.85 -12.58 -16.63
CA PRO A 91 -0.28 -13.20 -15.43
C PRO A 91 -0.12 -12.23 -14.25
N THR A 92 0.36 -11.01 -14.50
CA THR A 92 0.54 -9.99 -13.45
C THR A 92 -0.79 -9.59 -12.81
N ILE A 93 -1.85 -9.41 -13.62
CA ILE A 93 -3.20 -9.12 -13.11
C ILE A 93 -3.75 -10.30 -12.31
N ASN A 94 -3.60 -11.53 -12.81
CA ASN A 94 -4.07 -12.73 -12.10
C ASN A 94 -3.39 -12.87 -10.73
N GLU A 95 -2.06 -12.68 -10.67
CA GLU A 95 -1.33 -12.70 -9.41
C GLU A 95 -1.84 -11.63 -8.44
N LEU A 96 -2.11 -10.41 -8.92
CA LEU A 96 -2.67 -9.36 -8.09
C LEU A 96 -4.03 -9.78 -7.50
N PHE A 97 -4.90 -10.41 -8.28
CA PHE A 97 -6.19 -10.90 -7.77
C PHE A 97 -6.04 -12.06 -6.78
N ASP A 98 -5.08 -12.98 -6.97
CA ASP A 98 -4.78 -14.05 -6.01
C ASP A 98 -4.31 -13.48 -4.65
N LEU A 99 -3.50 -12.42 -4.69
CA LEU A 99 -3.08 -11.69 -3.48
C LEU A 99 -4.27 -11.03 -2.78
N TYR A 100 -5.21 -10.48 -3.53
CA TYR A 100 -6.45 -9.92 -2.98
C TYR A 100 -7.38 -10.99 -2.42
N GLU A 101 -7.42 -12.18 -3.01
CA GLU A 101 -8.12 -13.33 -2.41
C GLU A 101 -7.49 -13.69 -1.05
N THR A 102 -6.17 -13.60 -0.92
CA THR A 102 -5.48 -13.79 0.37
C THR A 102 -5.94 -12.75 1.40
N LEU A 103 -6.03 -11.47 1.03
CA LEU A 103 -6.57 -10.42 1.90
C LEU A 103 -8.03 -10.68 2.26
N TYR A 104 -8.85 -11.11 1.29
CA TYR A 104 -10.24 -11.46 1.51
C TYR A 104 -10.39 -12.61 2.52
N ARG A 105 -9.54 -13.64 2.44
CA ARG A 105 -9.56 -14.78 3.38
C ARG A 105 -9.28 -14.38 4.82
N VAL A 106 -8.50 -13.32 5.06
CA VAL A 106 -8.23 -12.80 6.42
C VAL A 106 -9.25 -11.75 6.89
N GLY A 107 -10.25 -11.42 6.06
CA GLY A 107 -11.42 -10.63 6.44
C GLY A 107 -11.54 -9.26 5.76
N ALA A 108 -10.64 -8.91 4.84
CA ALA A 108 -10.75 -7.67 4.05
C ALA A 108 -12.01 -7.69 3.17
N ARG A 109 -12.77 -6.60 3.13
CA ARG A 109 -14.02 -6.52 2.33
C ARG A 109 -14.16 -5.26 1.49
N ASN A 110 -13.52 -4.16 1.85
CA ASN A 110 -13.53 -2.94 1.06
C ASN A 110 -12.17 -2.77 0.36
N PHE A 111 -12.19 -2.70 -0.96
CA PHE A 111 -11.00 -2.63 -1.79
C PHE A 111 -11.05 -1.39 -2.69
N LEU A 112 -9.92 -0.69 -2.77
CA LEU A 112 -9.70 0.41 -3.71
C LEU A 112 -8.52 0.05 -4.61
N PHE A 113 -8.76 0.01 -5.92
CA PHE A 113 -7.73 -0.17 -6.93
C PHE A 113 -7.54 1.14 -7.68
N VAL A 114 -6.31 1.63 -7.75
CA VAL A 114 -5.97 2.81 -8.54
C VAL A 114 -5.36 2.37 -9.86
N SER A 115 -5.97 2.80 -10.97
CA SER A 115 -5.48 2.48 -12.31
C SER A 115 -4.12 3.12 -12.58
N VAL A 116 -3.27 2.40 -13.34
CA VAL A 116 -1.97 2.92 -13.79
C VAL A 116 -2.19 4.17 -14.65
N PRO A 117 -1.48 5.28 -14.38
CA PRO A 117 -1.62 6.50 -15.17
C PRO A 117 -1.08 6.28 -16.59
N PRO A 118 -1.50 7.10 -17.58
CA PRO A 118 -0.96 7.03 -18.93
C PRO A 118 0.57 7.15 -18.95
N ILE A 119 1.24 6.13 -19.49
CA ILE A 119 2.72 6.06 -19.57
C ILE A 119 3.32 6.92 -20.69
N THR A 120 2.49 7.62 -21.48
CA THR A 120 2.93 8.58 -22.50
C THR A 120 3.39 9.92 -21.92
N ALA A 121 3.36 10.09 -20.59
CA ALA A 121 3.89 11.28 -19.91
C ALA A 121 5.42 11.15 -19.68
N PRO A 122 6.27 12.13 -20.05
CA PRO A 122 7.70 11.88 -20.35
C PRO A 122 8.67 11.67 -19.17
N HIS A 123 8.24 11.43 -17.92
CA HIS A 123 9.10 11.76 -16.77
C HIS A 123 9.03 10.84 -15.53
N LEU A 124 8.97 9.52 -15.65
CA LEU A 124 8.89 8.63 -14.48
C LEU A 124 9.89 7.47 -14.51
N ALA A 125 11.17 7.77 -14.27
CA ALA A 125 12.16 6.77 -13.87
C ALA A 125 12.39 6.85 -12.35
N PRO A 126 12.07 5.82 -11.55
CA PRO A 126 12.36 5.82 -10.13
C PRO A 126 13.82 5.36 -9.84
N THR A 127 14.60 6.15 -9.08
CA THR A 127 15.84 5.77 -8.35
C THR A 127 15.57 5.17 -6.95
N PRO A 128 15.90 3.90 -6.67
CA PRO A 128 15.43 3.20 -5.47
C PRO A 128 16.00 3.77 -4.16
N HIS A 129 15.13 3.94 -3.14
CA HIS A 129 15.48 4.19 -1.74
C HIS A 129 14.73 3.19 -0.84
N SER A 130 15.44 2.55 0.09
CA SER A 130 14.96 1.54 1.07
C SER A 130 14.31 2.15 2.32
N GLU A 131 13.62 1.44 3.22
CA GLU A 131 12.42 0.57 3.20
C GLU A 131 12.00 0.44 4.68
N HIS A 132 10.86 0.99 5.10
CA HIS A 132 10.21 0.69 6.38
C HIS A 132 8.69 0.89 6.29
N VAL A 133 7.92 -0.05 6.87
CA VAL A 133 6.46 0.09 7.04
C VAL A 133 6.18 1.35 7.86
N SER A 134 5.31 2.21 7.32
CA SER A 134 5.00 3.50 7.92
C SER A 134 3.59 3.44 8.51
N ILE A 135 3.46 3.87 9.77
CA ILE A 135 2.15 3.95 10.44
C ILE A 135 1.89 5.42 10.71
N TYR A 136 0.80 5.92 10.16
CA TYR A 136 0.37 7.30 10.32
C TYR A 136 -0.94 7.34 11.10
N GLY A 137 -0.99 8.19 12.13
CA GLY A 137 -2.19 8.46 12.91
C GLY A 137 -2.08 9.86 13.52
N ILE A 138 -3.22 10.52 13.70
CA ILE A 138 -3.30 11.77 14.47
C ILE A 138 -3.34 11.35 15.95
N GLN A 139 -2.31 11.72 16.71
CA GLN A 139 -2.37 11.69 18.18
C GLN A 139 -2.97 13.01 18.64
N ASP A 140 -3.98 12.93 19.51
CA ASP A 140 -4.59 14.09 20.18
C ASP A 140 -3.56 14.79 21.10
#